data_AF-A0A9D0J5K1-F1
#
_entry.id   AF-A0A9D0J5K1-F1
#
_cell.length_a   1.000
_cell.length_b   1.000
_cell.length_c   1.000
_cell.angle_alpha   90.00
_cell.angle_beta   90.00
_cell.angle_gamma   90.00
#
_symmetry.space_group_name_H-M   'P 1'
#
loop_
_entity.id
_entity.type
_entity.pdbx_description
1 polymer ?
#
loop_
_entity_poly.entity_id
_entity_poly.type
_entity_poly.pdbx_seq_one_letter_code
_entity_poly.pdbx_strand_id
1 'polypeptide(L)'
;MQPILSMLSGVLLAGNLLLAVPVRQDTSVLGNAEQTEREIRKVLIEYLTDRGLEAQSARNLVSDYFGSNGTAMAQSVMHLMLFFPELHRKEIVKEFAKQVLHRERIALDDYDYLVGLISRLAGVSLSTSHYERIRQCALLNRMILSEKSALDNFA
;
A
#
# COMPACT_ATOMS: atom_id res chain seq x y z
N MET A 1 10.44 -31.16 -38.47
CA MET A 1 10.55 -31.04 -37.00
C MET A 1 11.01 -29.62 -36.67
N GLN A 2 10.12 -28.83 -36.08
CA GLN A 2 10.37 -27.58 -35.37
C GLN A 2 9.44 -27.63 -34.12
N PRO A 3 9.56 -26.80 -33.06
CA PRO A 3 10.48 -25.68 -32.80
C PRO A 3 10.94 -25.63 -31.30
N ILE A 4 11.31 -24.43 -30.81
CA ILE A 4 11.31 -23.97 -29.40
C ILE A 4 12.69 -23.99 -28.72
N LEU A 5 13.59 -23.08 -29.10
CA LEU A 5 14.65 -22.68 -28.16
C LEU A 5 15.04 -21.20 -28.20
N SER A 6 14.39 -20.36 -29.03
CA SER A 6 14.76 -18.95 -29.17
C SER A 6 13.80 -17.94 -28.53
N MET A 7 12.69 -18.37 -27.92
CA MET A 7 11.73 -17.43 -27.28
C MET A 7 11.91 -17.22 -25.78
N LEU A 8 12.73 -18.04 -25.10
CA LEU A 8 12.91 -17.94 -23.64
C LEU A 8 13.94 -16.88 -23.21
N SER A 9 14.81 -16.41 -24.11
CA SER A 9 15.85 -15.44 -23.76
C SER A 9 15.35 -13.98 -23.68
N GLY A 10 14.20 -13.68 -24.30
CA GLY A 10 13.61 -12.32 -24.28
C GLY A 10 12.80 -12.02 -23.02
N VAL A 11 12.20 -13.03 -22.39
CA VAL A 11 11.31 -12.85 -21.23
C VAL A 11 12.11 -12.63 -19.93
N LEU A 12 13.31 -13.21 -19.83
CA LEU A 12 14.18 -13.04 -18.67
C LEU A 12 14.82 -11.64 -18.57
N LEU A 13 15.00 -10.94 -19.71
CA LEU A 13 15.55 -9.58 -19.69
C LEU A 13 14.50 -8.53 -19.30
N ALA A 14 13.25 -8.70 -19.72
CA ALA A 14 12.15 -7.81 -19.32
C ALA A 14 11.80 -7.95 -17.82
N GLY A 15 11.93 -9.16 -17.26
CA GLY A 15 11.72 -9.40 -15.83
C GLY A 15 12.77 -8.74 -14.92
N ASN A 16 14.03 -8.66 -15.37
CA ASN A 16 15.11 -8.06 -14.58
C ASN A 16 15.21 -6.53 -14.71
N LEU A 17 14.72 -5.93 -15.80
CA LEU A 17 14.69 -4.46 -15.94
C LEU A 17 13.63 -3.80 -15.06
N LEU A 18 12.55 -4.51 -14.69
CA LEU A 18 11.56 -4.04 -13.72
C LEU A 18 12.06 -4.09 -12.25
N LEU A 19 13.12 -4.88 -11.99
CA LEU A 19 13.75 -5.01 -10.67
C LEU A 19 14.95 -4.07 -10.48
N ALA A 20 15.30 -3.27 -11.49
CA ALA A 20 16.34 -2.26 -11.40
C ALA A 20 15.82 -0.92 -10.83
N VAL A 21 14.73 -0.92 -10.06
CA VAL A 21 14.47 0.19 -9.14
C VAL A 21 15.51 0.05 -8.03
N PRO A 22 16.49 0.95 -7.90
CA PRO A 22 17.42 0.88 -6.81
C PRO A 22 16.60 1.00 -5.52
N VAL A 23 16.52 -0.09 -4.76
CA VAL A 23 16.11 -0.05 -3.35
C VAL A 23 17.23 0.70 -2.63
N ARG A 24 17.24 2.03 -2.79
CA ARG A 24 17.98 2.89 -1.89
C ARG A 24 17.27 2.75 -0.56
N GLN A 25 17.89 2.01 0.35
CA GLN A 25 17.68 2.17 1.78
C GLN A 25 18.18 3.56 2.20
N ASP A 26 17.52 4.59 1.69
CA ASP A 26 17.77 5.96 2.06
C ASP A 26 17.16 6.13 3.45
N THR A 27 17.97 6.41 4.47
CA THR A 27 17.49 6.76 5.82
C THR A 27 16.52 7.94 5.79
N SER A 28 16.54 8.75 4.73
CA SER A 28 15.54 9.78 4.42
C SER A 28 14.15 9.24 4.04
N VAL A 29 14.07 8.07 3.37
CA VAL A 29 12.81 7.40 3.01
C VAL A 29 12.17 6.77 4.26
N LEU A 30 12.98 6.22 5.19
CA LEU A 30 12.52 5.75 6.50
C LEU A 30 11.97 6.90 7.36
N GLY A 31 12.69 8.03 7.45
CA GLY A 31 12.21 9.22 8.15
C GLY A 31 10.90 9.78 7.56
N ASN A 32 10.77 9.75 6.23
CA ASN A 32 9.52 10.11 5.54
C ASN A 32 8.39 9.11 5.82
N ALA A 33 8.68 7.81 5.94
CA ALA A 33 7.68 6.79 6.24
C ALA A 33 7.13 6.89 7.67
N GLU A 34 7.99 7.12 8.67
CA GLU A 34 7.56 7.33 10.06
C GLU A 34 6.75 8.62 10.24
N GLN A 35 7.15 9.70 9.55
CA GLN A 35 6.35 10.91 9.52
C GLN A 35 4.99 10.68 8.84
N THR A 36 4.99 9.99 7.70
CA THR A 36 3.77 9.65 6.97
C THR A 36 2.86 8.75 7.81
N GLU A 37 3.42 7.79 8.55
CA GLU A 37 2.66 6.96 9.49
C GLU A 37 1.99 7.82 10.57
N ARG A 38 2.73 8.72 11.20
CA ARG A 38 2.18 9.63 12.23
C ARG A 38 1.06 10.50 11.67
N GLU A 39 1.22 11.02 10.47
CA GLU A 39 0.20 11.80 9.77
C GLU A 39 -1.05 10.95 9.47
N ILE A 40 -0.88 9.74 8.93
CA ILE A 40 -1.99 8.81 8.65
C ILE A 40 -2.75 8.49 9.94
N ARG A 41 -2.05 8.11 11.02
CA ARG A 41 -2.66 7.80 12.32
C ARG A 41 -3.43 9.00 12.87
N LYS A 42 -2.86 10.20 12.79
CA LYS A 42 -3.52 11.43 13.24
C LYS A 42 -4.84 11.66 12.49
N VAL A 43 -4.81 11.61 11.17
CA VAL A 43 -6.01 11.82 10.34
C VAL A 43 -7.07 10.75 10.58
N LEU A 44 -6.68 9.49 10.80
CA LEU A 44 -7.60 8.42 11.16
C LEU A 44 -8.29 8.68 12.50
N ILE A 45 -7.52 9.07 13.52
CA ILE A 45 -8.05 9.36 14.85
C ILE A 45 -9.01 10.55 14.78
N GLU A 46 -8.63 11.63 14.09
CA GLU A 46 -9.49 12.81 13.89
C GLU A 46 -10.80 12.40 13.20
N TYR A 47 -10.71 11.63 12.11
CA TYR A 47 -11.90 11.20 11.38
C TYR A 47 -12.84 10.30 12.20
N LEU A 48 -12.28 9.35 12.97
CA LEU A 48 -13.08 8.49 13.85
C LEU A 48 -13.74 9.32 14.97
N THR A 49 -13.03 10.30 15.51
CA THR A 49 -13.54 11.18 16.56
C THR A 49 -14.67 12.07 16.02
N ASP A 50 -14.52 12.62 14.82
CA ASP A 50 -15.57 13.40 14.12
C ASP A 50 -16.83 12.57 13.84
N ARG A 51 -16.71 11.24 13.80
CA ARG A 51 -17.83 10.30 13.64
C ARG A 51 -18.42 9.83 14.97
N GLY A 52 -18.00 10.43 16.08
CA GLY A 52 -18.56 10.19 17.41
C GLY A 52 -17.87 9.08 18.20
N LEU A 53 -16.74 8.54 17.75
CA LEU A 53 -15.92 7.72 18.63
C LEU A 53 -15.20 8.60 19.64
N GLU A 54 -15.13 8.15 20.88
CA GLU A 54 -14.28 8.79 21.87
C GLU A 54 -12.81 8.73 21.43
N ALA A 55 -12.06 9.82 21.62
CA ALA A 55 -10.67 9.93 21.16
C ALA A 55 -9.77 8.78 21.64
N GLN A 56 -9.97 8.29 22.88
CA GLN A 56 -9.20 7.17 23.40
C GLN A 56 -9.57 5.84 22.72
N SER A 57 -10.86 5.62 22.47
CA SER A 57 -11.35 4.45 21.72
C SER A 57 -10.86 4.47 20.27
N ALA A 58 -10.86 5.63 19.62
CA ALA A 58 -10.32 5.82 18.28
C ALA A 58 -8.81 5.51 18.21
N ARG A 59 -8.03 5.97 19.20
CA ARG A 59 -6.60 5.65 19.29
C ARG A 59 -6.35 4.16 19.46
N ASN A 60 -7.08 3.51 20.36
CA ASN A 60 -6.93 2.08 20.60
C ASN A 60 -7.26 1.30 19.32
N LEU A 61 -8.37 1.63 18.65
CA LEU A 61 -8.78 0.98 17.43
C LEU A 61 -7.75 1.16 16.30
N VAL A 62 -7.24 2.37 16.08
CA VAL A 62 -6.16 2.61 15.11
C VAL A 62 -4.87 1.88 15.51
N SER A 63 -4.56 1.79 16.81
CA SER A 63 -3.39 1.07 17.29
C SER A 63 -3.51 -0.44 17.07
N ASP A 64 -4.65 -1.04 17.38
CA ASP A 64 -4.92 -2.45 17.15
C ASP A 64 -4.86 -2.79 15.66
N TYR A 65 -5.31 -1.87 14.83
CA TYR A 65 -5.40 -2.07 13.40
C TYR A 65 -4.06 -1.91 12.68
N PHE A 66 -3.27 -0.89 13.05
CA PHE A 66 -1.97 -0.62 12.43
C PHE A 66 -0.81 -1.35 13.12
N GLY A 67 -0.96 -1.69 14.40
CA GLY A 67 0.00 -2.46 15.20
C GLY A 67 1.45 -2.02 15.03
N SER A 68 2.36 -3.01 14.97
CA SER A 68 3.77 -2.86 14.60
C SER A 68 3.96 -2.53 13.12
N ASN A 69 2.94 -2.73 12.27
CA ASN A 69 3.03 -2.62 10.81
C ASN A 69 2.77 -1.21 10.26
N GLY A 70 2.57 -0.21 11.12
CA GLY A 70 2.20 1.14 10.70
C GLY A 70 3.16 1.77 9.67
N THR A 71 4.47 1.58 9.83
CA THR A 71 5.47 2.12 8.89
C THR A 71 5.42 1.42 7.53
N ALA A 72 5.23 0.10 7.52
CA ALA A 72 5.09 -0.69 6.30
C ALA A 72 3.80 -0.32 5.54
N MET A 73 2.73 -0.04 6.29
CA MET A 73 1.48 0.45 5.70
C MET A 73 1.64 1.87 5.15
N ALA A 74 2.35 2.76 5.85
CA ALA A 74 2.65 4.10 5.35
C ALA A 74 3.47 4.06 4.04
N GLN A 75 4.46 3.18 3.95
CA GLN A 75 5.21 2.93 2.71
C GLN A 75 4.30 2.40 1.60
N SER A 76 3.37 1.50 1.91
CA SER A 76 2.39 0.99 0.95
C SER A 76 1.46 2.09 0.41
N VAL A 77 1.08 3.06 1.26
CA VAL A 77 0.35 4.26 0.83
C VAL A 77 1.20 5.17 -0.05
N MET A 78 2.48 5.32 0.26
CA MET A 78 3.40 6.09 -0.58
C MET A 78 3.54 5.45 -1.97
N HIS A 79 3.58 4.11 -2.07
CA HIS A 79 3.54 3.43 -3.36
C HIS A 79 2.25 3.73 -4.11
N LEU A 80 1.09 3.67 -3.47
CA LEU A 80 -0.17 4.01 -4.13
C LEU A 80 -0.15 5.43 -4.72
N MET A 81 0.34 6.40 -3.96
CA MET A 81 0.47 7.78 -4.45
C MET A 81 1.51 7.93 -5.57
N LEU A 82 2.53 7.09 -5.60
CA LEU A 82 3.54 7.08 -6.66
C LEU A 82 2.98 6.52 -7.98
N PHE A 83 2.23 5.43 -7.92
CA PHE A 83 1.64 4.79 -9.12
C PHE A 83 0.39 5.51 -9.63
N PHE A 84 -0.32 6.21 -8.73
CA PHE A 84 -1.56 6.92 -8.99
C PHE A 84 -1.47 8.34 -8.38
N PRO A 85 -0.71 9.26 -9.00
CA PRO A 85 -0.52 10.63 -8.49
C PRO A 85 -1.81 11.44 -8.40
N GLU A 86 -2.85 11.04 -9.12
CA GLU A 86 -4.21 11.57 -9.01
C GLU A 86 -4.88 11.27 -7.67
N LEU A 87 -4.41 10.26 -6.92
CA LEU A 87 -4.99 9.90 -5.63
C LEU A 87 -4.44 10.81 -4.53
N HIS A 88 -5.34 11.53 -3.87
CA HIS A 88 -4.95 12.35 -2.74
C HIS A 88 -4.83 11.52 -1.45
N ARG A 89 -3.71 11.69 -0.74
CA ARG A 89 -3.44 11.04 0.56
C ARG A 89 -4.63 11.09 1.52
N LYS A 90 -5.26 12.27 1.63
CA LYS A 90 -6.41 12.49 2.52
C LYS A 90 -7.60 11.60 2.18
N GLU A 91 -7.84 11.35 0.89
CA GLU A 91 -8.96 10.52 0.44
C GLU A 91 -8.68 9.03 0.68
N ILE A 92 -7.44 8.59 0.41
CA ILE A 92 -6.98 7.23 0.74
C ILE A 92 -7.18 6.97 2.25
N VAL A 93 -6.69 7.88 3.09
CA VAL A 93 -6.80 7.75 4.55
C VAL A 93 -8.25 7.80 5.01
N LYS A 94 -9.10 8.60 4.38
CA LYS A 94 -10.54 8.64 4.68
C LYS A 94 -11.24 7.32 4.35
N GLU A 95 -10.90 6.69 3.24
CA GLU A 95 -11.40 5.34 2.92
C GLU A 95 -10.91 4.31 3.92
N PHE A 96 -9.65 4.40 4.34
CA PHE A 96 -9.14 3.53 5.41
C PHE A 96 -9.88 3.75 6.72
N ALA A 97 -10.17 5.00 7.08
CA ALA A 97 -10.93 5.33 8.28
C ALA A 97 -12.33 4.68 8.29
N LYS A 98 -13.01 4.66 7.13
CA LYS A 98 -14.29 3.97 6.97
C LYS A 98 -14.15 2.46 7.19
N GLN A 99 -13.16 1.83 6.56
CA GLN A 99 -12.94 0.39 6.71
C GLN A 99 -12.58 0.01 8.14
N VAL A 100 -11.71 0.79 8.76
CA VAL A 100 -11.29 0.66 10.16
C VAL A 100 -12.51 0.77 11.10
N LEU A 101 -13.40 1.74 10.86
CA LEU A 101 -14.66 1.88 11.60
C LEU A 101 -15.55 0.62 11.49
N HIS A 102 -15.60 0.02 10.30
CA HIS A 102 -16.36 -1.21 10.04
C HIS A 102 -15.60 -2.50 10.37
N ARG A 103 -14.36 -2.40 10.89
CA ARG A 103 -13.46 -3.52 11.15
C ARG A 103 -13.18 -4.40 9.92
N GLU A 104 -13.30 -3.81 8.74
CA GLU A 104 -12.94 -4.44 7.47
C GLU A 104 -11.43 -4.46 7.33
N ARG A 105 -10.86 -5.45 6.63
CA ARG A 105 -9.40 -5.57 6.41
C ARG A 105 -8.94 -4.70 5.23
N ILE A 106 -7.89 -3.91 5.45
CA ILE A 106 -7.16 -3.15 4.43
C ILE A 106 -6.05 -4.07 3.89
N ALA A 107 -6.23 -4.59 2.69
CA ALA A 107 -5.30 -5.52 2.04
C ALA A 107 -4.54 -4.82 0.89
N LEU A 108 -3.55 -3.98 1.22
CA LEU A 108 -2.79 -3.22 0.20
C LEU A 108 -1.84 -4.10 -0.64
N ASP A 109 -1.65 -5.35 -0.24
CA ASP A 109 -0.94 -6.40 -0.97
C ASP A 109 -1.86 -7.18 -1.93
N ASP A 110 -3.17 -7.02 -1.83
CA ASP A 110 -4.15 -7.74 -2.62
C ASP A 110 -4.57 -6.92 -3.85
N TYR A 111 -4.47 -7.56 -5.03
CA TYR A 111 -4.77 -6.92 -6.30
C TYR A 111 -6.24 -6.50 -6.42
N ASP A 112 -7.17 -7.39 -6.07
CA ASP A 112 -8.60 -7.16 -6.24
C ASP A 112 -9.09 -6.07 -5.27
N TYR A 113 -8.54 -6.06 -4.05
CA TYR A 113 -8.75 -4.99 -3.09
C TYR A 113 -8.28 -3.64 -3.66
N LEU A 114 -7.07 -3.57 -4.22
CA LEU A 114 -6.56 -2.32 -4.82
C LEU A 114 -7.37 -1.87 -6.03
N VAL A 115 -7.81 -2.79 -6.89
CA VAL A 115 -8.74 -2.47 -7.99
C VAL A 115 -10.00 -1.80 -7.45
N GLY A 116 -10.61 -2.38 -6.41
CA GLY A 116 -11.79 -1.81 -5.78
C GLY A 116 -11.54 -0.45 -5.14
N LEU A 117 -10.42 -0.31 -4.41
CA LEU A 117 -10.04 0.94 -3.75
C LEU A 117 -9.83 2.08 -4.76
N ILE A 118 -9.04 1.83 -5.81
CA ILE A 118 -8.71 2.85 -6.80
C ILE A 118 -9.92 3.19 -7.65
N SER A 119 -10.75 2.21 -8.02
CA SER A 119 -12.00 2.49 -8.74
C SER A 119 -12.92 3.43 -7.93
N ARG A 120 -13.01 3.24 -6.61
CA ARG A 120 -13.80 4.12 -5.73
C ARG A 120 -13.20 5.52 -5.58
N LEU A 121 -11.88 5.61 -5.46
CA LEU A 121 -11.19 6.88 -5.22
C LEU A 121 -11.03 7.72 -6.49
N ALA A 122 -10.61 7.10 -7.59
CA ALA A 122 -10.38 7.80 -8.85
C ALA A 122 -11.68 8.22 -9.54
N GLY A 123 -12.81 7.58 -9.20
CA GLY A 123 -14.12 7.90 -9.76
C GLY A 123 -14.22 7.70 -11.28
N VAL A 124 -13.28 6.96 -11.87
CA VAL A 124 -13.16 6.71 -13.31
C VAL A 124 -13.00 5.23 -13.61
N SER A 125 -13.39 4.82 -14.83
CA SER A 125 -13.17 3.47 -15.31
C SER A 125 -11.67 3.20 -15.48
N LEU A 126 -11.17 2.13 -14.87
CA LEU A 126 -9.78 1.72 -15.00
C LEU A 126 -9.49 1.25 -16.43
N SER A 127 -8.49 1.87 -17.07
CA SER A 127 -7.91 1.39 -18.32
C SER A 127 -6.90 0.25 -18.10
N THR A 128 -6.51 -0.45 -19.17
CA THR A 128 -5.49 -1.51 -19.15
C THR A 128 -4.19 -1.10 -18.45
N SER A 129 -3.73 0.14 -18.66
CA SER A 129 -2.52 0.66 -18.01
C SER A 129 -2.68 0.82 -16.49
N HIS A 130 -3.89 1.07 -16.00
CA HIS A 130 -4.13 1.12 -14.55
C HIS A 130 -3.98 -0.28 -13.95
N TYR A 131 -4.54 -1.31 -14.58
CA TYR A 131 -4.45 -2.69 -14.09
C TYR A 131 -2.99 -3.18 -13.98
N GLU A 132 -2.12 -2.80 -14.92
CA GLU A 132 -0.68 -3.11 -14.82
C GLU A 132 -0.01 -2.40 -13.65
N ARG A 133 -0.30 -1.09 -13.45
CA ARG A 133 0.21 -0.32 -12.31
C ARG A 133 -0.30 -0.87 -10.97
N ILE A 134 -1.57 -1.28 -10.90
CA ILE A 134 -2.17 -1.89 -9.71
C ILE A 134 -1.41 -3.18 -9.36
N ARG A 135 -1.13 -4.02 -10.36
CA ARG A 135 -0.37 -5.26 -10.17
C ARG A 135 1.03 -4.98 -9.64
N GLN A 136 1.72 -3.98 -10.20
CA GLN A 136 3.05 -3.58 -9.72
C GLN A 136 3.01 -3.05 -8.28
N CYS A 137 2.01 -2.24 -7.95
CA CYS A 137 1.81 -1.71 -6.60
C CYS A 137 1.53 -2.83 -5.59
N ALA A 138 0.65 -3.78 -5.92
CA ALA A 138 0.36 -4.94 -5.07
C ALA A 138 1.62 -5.77 -4.78
N LEU A 139 2.46 -6.02 -5.81
CA LEU A 139 3.71 -6.77 -5.65
C LEU A 139 4.69 -6.05 -4.72
N LEU A 140 4.88 -4.75 -4.88
CA LEU A 140 5.76 -3.95 -4.02
C LEU A 140 5.26 -3.89 -2.58
N ASN A 141 3.95 -3.72 -2.38
CA ASN A 141 3.35 -3.73 -1.05
C ASN A 141 3.48 -5.10 -0.39
N ARG A 142 3.29 -6.18 -1.15
CA ARG A 142 3.48 -7.55 -0.67
C ARG A 142 4.91 -7.78 -0.18
N MET A 143 5.91 -7.31 -0.92
CA MET A 143 7.32 -7.42 -0.50
C MET A 143 7.53 -6.77 0.87
N ILE A 144 7.12 -5.51 1.04
CA ILE A 144 7.29 -4.77 2.30
C ILE A 144 6.52 -5.42 3.46
N LEU A 145 5.27 -5.79 3.23
CA LEU A 145 4.41 -6.39 4.26
C LEU A 145 4.87 -7.81 4.65
N SER A 146 5.47 -8.56 3.71
CA SER A 146 6.04 -9.90 3.94
C SER A 146 7.42 -9.88 4.60
N GLU A 147 8.28 -8.92 4.24
CA GLU A 147 9.63 -8.78 4.79
C GLU A 147 9.58 -8.41 6.28
N LYS A 148 8.59 -7.61 6.68
CA LYS A 148 8.37 -7.26 8.09
C LYS A 148 7.80 -8.42 8.92
N SER A 149 6.90 -9.21 8.34
CA SER A 149 6.40 -10.43 9.02
C SER A 149 7.47 -11.52 9.12
N ALA A 150 8.48 -11.53 8.25
CA ALA A 150 9.67 -12.37 8.44
C ALA A 150 10.54 -11.87 9.61
N LEU A 151 10.78 -10.56 9.73
CA LEU A 151 11.59 -9.97 10.81
C LEU A 151 10.97 -10.11 12.21
N ASP A 152 9.64 -10.00 12.33
CA ASP A 152 8.94 -10.18 13.61
C ASP A 152 8.98 -11.65 14.12
N ASN A 153 9.30 -12.63 13.26
CA ASN A 153 9.47 -14.03 13.66
C ASN A 153 10.89 -14.37 14.16
N PHE A 154 11.82 -13.42 14.08
CA PHE A 154 13.22 -13.59 14.52
C PHE A 154 13.60 -12.71 15.73
N ALA A 155 12.67 -11.95 16.29
CA ALA A 155 12.85 -11.09 17.48
C ALA A 155 12.13 -11.67 18.69
#